data_AF-A0A4P6U3B7-F1
#
_entry.id   AF-A0A4P6U3B7-F1
#
_cell.length_a   1.000
_cell.length_b   1.000
_cell.length_c   1.000
_cell.angle_alpha   90.00
_cell.angle_beta   90.00
_cell.angle_gamma   90.00
#
_symmetry.space_group_name_H-M   'P 1'
#
loop_
_entity.id
_entity.type
_entity.pdbx_description
1 polymer ?
#
loop_
_entity_poly.entity_id
_entity_poly.type
_entity_poly.pdbx_seq_one_letter_code
_entity_poly.pdbx_strand_id
1 'polypeptide(L)'
;MVSHSTPTHPIAAELLDRIAQLRTDADLMDDYARRLLATAAALSGRVAAPEWSRPTLARQAAACRTTARQLRLAAETLLSQSGPRRSRPRRRPAVPAALPPTDRT
;
A
#
# COMPACT_ATOMS: atom_id res chain seq x y z
N MET A 1 -9.51 19.91 33.94
CA MET A 1 -8.54 18.92 33.42
C MET A 1 -9.32 17.93 32.57
N VAL A 2 -9.38 18.13 31.26
CA VAL A 2 -10.21 17.32 30.35
C VAL A 2 -9.31 16.24 29.74
N SER A 3 -9.51 14.98 30.12
CA SER A 3 -8.84 13.84 29.49
C SER A 3 -9.44 13.62 28.11
N HIS A 4 -8.73 14.06 27.06
CA HIS A 4 -8.99 13.57 25.71
C HIS A 4 -8.39 12.18 25.59
N SER A 5 -9.20 11.17 25.93
CA SER A 5 -8.95 9.79 25.49
C SER A 5 -9.02 9.79 23.96
N THR A 6 -7.87 9.73 23.30
CA THR A 6 -7.81 9.62 21.85
C THR A 6 -8.50 8.32 21.43
N PRO A 7 -9.53 8.37 20.57
CA PRO A 7 -10.16 7.15 20.13
C PRO A 7 -9.14 6.46 19.20
N THR A 8 -8.50 5.42 19.72
CA THR A 8 -7.48 4.65 18.97
C THR A 8 -8.14 3.73 17.93
N HIS A 9 -9.47 3.50 18.05
CA HIS A 9 -10.26 2.60 17.20
C HIS A 9 -10.73 3.15 15.83
N PRO A 10 -11.25 4.39 15.68
CA PRO A 10 -11.77 4.87 14.38
C PRO A 10 -10.68 5.00 13.31
N ILE A 11 -9.47 5.43 13.70
CA ILE A 11 -8.33 5.60 12.78
C ILE A 11 -7.91 4.26 12.15
N ALA A 12 -8.04 3.14 12.88
CA ALA A 12 -7.70 1.82 12.36
C ALA A 12 -8.75 1.31 11.35
N ALA A 13 -10.03 1.57 11.58
CA ALA A 13 -11.11 1.19 10.66
C ALA A 13 -11.03 1.97 9.35
N GLU A 14 -10.87 3.29 9.41
CA GLU A 14 -10.71 4.14 8.22
C GLU A 14 -9.50 3.74 7.37
N LEU A 15 -8.41 3.32 8.01
CA LEU A 15 -7.22 2.85 7.30
C LEU A 15 -7.46 1.51 6.59
N LEU A 16 -8.18 0.58 7.21
CA LEU A 16 -8.58 -0.68 6.58
C LEU A 16 -9.51 -0.44 5.39
N ASP A 17 -10.47 0.47 5.53
CA ASP A 17 -11.36 0.88 4.44
C ASP A 17 -10.56 1.50 3.29
N ARG A 18 -9.57 2.35 3.59
CA ARG A 18 -8.70 2.92 2.56
C ARG A 18 -7.88 1.86 1.83
N ILE A 19 -7.35 0.86 2.55
CA ILE A 19 -6.63 -0.27 1.97
C ILE A 19 -7.56 -1.09 1.06
N ALA A 20 -8.80 -1.34 1.48
CA ALA A 20 -9.79 -2.04 0.68
C ALA A 20 -10.15 -1.27 -0.60
N GLN A 21 -10.30 0.06 -0.51
CA GLN A 21 -10.54 0.92 -1.67
C GLN A 21 -9.38 0.84 -2.68
N LEU A 22 -8.12 0.96 -2.21
CA LEU A 22 -6.96 0.88 -3.10
C LEU A 22 -6.88 -0.47 -3.85
N ARG A 23 -7.23 -1.57 -3.20
CA ARG A 23 -7.29 -2.90 -3.83
C ARG A 23 -8.40 -2.97 -4.87
N THR A 24 -9.57 -2.44 -4.54
CA THR A 24 -10.71 -2.35 -5.47
C THR A 24 -10.35 -1.52 -6.71
N ASP A 25 -9.70 -0.37 -6.51
CA ASP A 25 -9.23 0.48 -7.61
C ASP A 25 -8.20 -0.25 -8.48
N ALA A 26 -7.32 -1.06 -7.89
CA ALA A 26 -6.35 -1.87 -8.63
C ALA A 26 -7.03 -2.94 -9.51
N ASP A 27 -8.06 -3.60 -8.98
CA ASP A 27 -8.80 -4.62 -9.72
C ASP A 27 -9.61 -4.00 -10.87
N LEU A 28 -10.15 -2.78 -10.66
CA LEU A 28 -10.77 -2.00 -11.73
C LEU A 28 -9.76 -1.66 -12.83
N MET A 29 -8.54 -1.25 -12.48
CA MET A 29 -7.49 -0.95 -13.46
C MET A 29 -7.08 -2.20 -14.27
N ASP A 30 -7.01 -3.37 -13.63
CA ASP A 30 -6.74 -4.62 -14.34
C ASP A 30 -7.90 -5.05 -15.25
N ASP A 31 -9.16 -4.79 -14.85
CA ASP A 31 -10.31 -5.01 -15.71
C ASP A 31 -10.28 -4.11 -16.95
N TYR A 32 -9.98 -2.82 -16.77
CA TYR A 32 -9.79 -1.90 -17.89
C TYR A 32 -8.68 -2.36 -18.82
N ALA A 33 -7.54 -2.80 -18.28
CA ALA A 33 -6.44 -3.33 -19.08
C ALA A 33 -6.88 -4.56 -19.91
N ARG A 34 -7.65 -5.48 -19.33
CA ARG A 34 -8.19 -6.65 -20.03
C ARG A 34 -9.16 -6.25 -21.15
N ARG A 35 -10.07 -5.31 -20.89
CA ARG A 35 -11.00 -4.81 -21.90
C ARG A 35 -10.28 -4.14 -23.07
N LEU A 36 -9.26 -3.32 -22.80
CA LEU A 36 -8.47 -2.67 -23.84
C LEU A 36 -7.76 -3.69 -24.74
N LEU A 37 -7.19 -4.75 -24.16
CA LEU A 37 -6.57 -5.83 -24.92
C LEU A 37 -7.58 -6.65 -25.72
N ALA A 38 -8.76 -6.92 -25.13
CA ALA A 38 -9.85 -7.59 -25.84
C ALA A 38 -10.32 -6.77 -27.04
N THR A 39 -10.45 -5.44 -26.89
CA THR A 39 -10.75 -4.53 -27.99
C THR A 39 -9.65 -4.56 -29.05
N ALA A 40 -8.37 -4.50 -28.67
CA ALA A 40 -7.26 -4.59 -29.61
C ALA A 40 -7.26 -5.92 -30.38
N ALA A 41 -7.63 -7.03 -29.72
CA ALA A 41 -7.80 -8.33 -30.36
C ALA A 41 -9.00 -8.34 -31.33
N ALA A 42 -10.14 -7.77 -30.94
CA ALA A 42 -11.33 -7.67 -31.79
C ALA A 42 -11.13 -6.78 -33.04
N LEU A 43 -10.18 -5.84 -32.98
CA LEU A 43 -9.74 -5.04 -34.12
C LEU A 43 -8.75 -5.78 -35.03
N SER A 44 -8.20 -6.92 -34.60
CA SER A 44 -7.29 -7.72 -35.43
C SER A 44 -8.07 -8.34 -36.60
N GLY A 45 -7.68 -7.99 -37.83
CA GLY A 45 -8.34 -8.47 -39.05
C GLY A 45 -9.49 -7.57 -39.55
N ARG A 46 -9.80 -6.47 -38.86
CA ARG A 46 -10.73 -5.47 -39.41
C ARG A 46 -10.00 -4.51 -40.34
N VAL A 47 -10.32 -4.57 -41.64
CA VAL A 47 -9.75 -3.71 -42.69
C VAL A 47 -9.96 -2.21 -42.40
N ALA A 48 -11.03 -1.85 -41.68
CA ALA A 48 -11.36 -0.46 -41.34
C ALA A 48 -10.72 0.06 -40.03
N ALA A 49 -9.97 -0.76 -39.29
CA ALA A 49 -9.36 -0.32 -38.04
C ALA A 49 -8.06 0.44 -38.33
N PRO A 50 -7.87 1.67 -37.80
CA PRO A 50 -6.63 2.40 -37.99
C PRO A 50 -5.43 1.62 -37.44
N GLU A 51 -4.31 1.59 -38.16
CA GLU A 51 -3.13 0.81 -37.78
C GLU A 51 -2.55 1.21 -36.41
N TRP A 52 -2.69 2.48 -36.03
CA TRP A 52 -2.25 3.01 -34.74
C TRP A 52 -3.12 2.58 -33.54
N SER A 53 -4.33 2.04 -33.79
CA SER A 53 -5.29 1.70 -32.73
C SER A 53 -4.76 0.61 -31.80
N ARG A 54 -4.24 -0.48 -32.36
CA ARG A 54 -3.71 -1.63 -31.62
C ARG A 54 -2.53 -1.26 -30.71
N PRO A 55 -1.43 -0.64 -31.20
CA PRO A 55 -0.31 -0.28 -30.32
C PRO A 55 -0.72 0.75 -29.26
N THR A 56 -1.69 1.62 -29.55
CA THR A 56 -2.20 2.59 -28.57
C THR A 56 -2.99 1.92 -27.47
N LEU A 57 -3.92 1.01 -27.79
CA LEU A 57 -4.67 0.23 -26.80
C LEU A 57 -3.75 -0.64 -25.95
N ALA A 58 -2.71 -1.23 -26.54
CA ALA A 58 -1.70 -2.01 -25.81
C ALA A 58 -0.91 -1.15 -24.81
N ARG A 59 -0.49 0.07 -25.20
CA ARG A 59 0.17 1.03 -24.30
C ARG A 59 -0.73 1.46 -23.16
N GLN A 60 -2.00 1.75 -23.45
CA GLN A 60 -2.98 2.10 -22.42
C GLN A 60 -3.20 0.94 -21.44
N ALA A 61 -3.33 -0.30 -21.93
CA ALA A 61 -3.45 -1.47 -21.07
C ALA A 61 -2.22 -1.67 -20.17
N ALA A 62 -1.01 -1.43 -20.68
CA ALA A 62 0.22 -1.49 -19.89
C ALA A 62 0.27 -0.40 -18.81
N ALA A 63 -0.19 0.82 -19.12
CA ALA A 63 -0.32 1.90 -18.15
C ALA A 63 -1.32 1.53 -17.04
N CYS A 64 -2.50 1.02 -17.38
CA CYS A 64 -3.49 0.54 -16.41
C CYS A 64 -2.92 -0.54 -15.48
N ARG A 65 -2.22 -1.55 -16.02
CA ARG A 65 -1.55 -2.58 -15.21
C ARG A 65 -0.49 -2.01 -14.28
N THR A 66 0.22 -0.99 -14.72
CA THR A 66 1.22 -0.30 -13.89
C THR A 66 0.54 0.40 -12.73
N THR A 67 -0.53 1.15 -12.99
CA THR A 67 -1.35 1.78 -11.96
C THR A 67 -1.91 0.76 -10.98
N ALA A 68 -2.46 -0.36 -11.46
CA ALA A 68 -2.95 -1.44 -10.60
C ALA A 68 -1.86 -1.96 -9.64
N ARG A 69 -0.64 -2.16 -10.13
CA ARG A 69 0.50 -2.56 -9.28
C ARG A 69 0.85 -1.50 -8.25
N GLN A 70 0.90 -0.22 -8.64
CA GLN A 70 1.21 0.87 -7.70
C GLN A 70 0.14 0.98 -6.60
N LEU A 71 -1.13 0.81 -6.93
CA LEU A 71 -2.22 0.79 -5.96
C LEU A 71 -2.10 -0.38 -4.97
N ARG A 72 -1.74 -1.57 -5.44
CA ARG A 72 -1.47 -2.74 -4.57
C ARG A 72 -0.28 -2.50 -3.65
N LEU A 73 0.82 -1.96 -4.17
CA LEU A 73 2.00 -1.62 -3.37
C LEU A 73 1.68 -0.56 -2.31
N ALA A 74 0.88 0.45 -2.65
CA ALA A 74 0.42 1.45 -1.68
C ALA A 74 -0.42 0.80 -0.57
N ALA A 75 -1.36 -0.08 -0.94
CA ALA A 75 -2.17 -0.83 0.01
C ALA A 75 -1.32 -1.72 0.95
N GLU A 76 -0.31 -2.42 0.41
CA GLU A 76 0.63 -3.23 1.19
C GLU A 76 1.50 -2.38 2.13
N THR A 77 1.94 -1.21 1.67
CA THR A 77 2.72 -0.27 2.48
C THR A 77 1.91 0.23 3.67
N LEU A 78 0.65 0.62 3.44
CA LEU A 78 -0.27 1.05 4.50
C LEU A 78 -0.60 -0.09 5.48
N LEU A 79 -0.77 -1.31 4.98
CA LEU A 79 -0.98 -2.49 5.83
C LEU A 79 0.23 -2.80 6.71
N SER A 80 1.43 -2.65 6.17
CA SER A 80 2.68 -2.88 6.91
C SER A 80 2.92 -1.83 7.99
N GLN A 81 2.48 -0.60 7.77
CA GLN A 81 2.56 0.50 8.74
C GLN A 81 1.52 0.39 9.87
N SER A 82 0.42 -0.35 9.65
CA SER A 82 -0.67 -0.52 10.61
C SER A 82 -0.57 -1.76 11.49
N GLY A 83 0.38 -2.67 11.22
CA GLY A 83 0.69 -3.78 12.11
C GLY A 83 1.10 -3.30 13.51
N PRO A 84 0.88 -4.10 14.58
CA PRO A 84 1.21 -3.71 15.94
C PRO A 84 2.66 -3.29 15.97
N ARG A 85 2.88 -2.02 16.32
CA ARG A 85 4.17 -1.35 16.46
C ARG A 85 5.08 -2.31 17.22
N ARG A 86 5.90 -3.10 16.51
CA ARG A 86 6.80 -4.08 17.14
C ARG A 86 7.54 -3.30 18.20
N SER A 87 7.30 -3.67 19.44
CA SER A 87 7.86 -3.06 20.63
C SER A 87 9.32 -2.76 20.33
N ARG A 88 9.66 -1.47 20.16
CA ARG A 88 11.06 -1.04 20.21
C ARG A 88 11.59 -1.70 21.48
N PRO A 89 12.62 -2.55 21.43
CA PRO A 89 13.21 -3.04 22.66
C PRO A 89 13.66 -1.78 23.38
N ARG A 90 12.93 -1.44 24.45
CA ARG A 90 13.25 -0.32 25.32
C ARG A 90 14.61 -0.70 25.87
N ARG A 91 15.67 -0.22 25.24
CA ARG A 91 17.05 -0.41 25.67
C ARG A 91 17.08 0.19 27.06
N ARG A 92 16.88 -0.66 28.07
CA ARG A 92 16.96 -0.29 29.47
C ARG A 92 18.38 0.22 29.63
N PRO A 93 18.61 1.50 29.95
CA PRO A 93 19.95 1.92 30.31
C PRO A 93 20.34 1.07 31.52
N ALA A 94 21.37 0.25 31.35
CA ALA A 94 21.97 -0.48 32.45
C ALA A 94 22.46 0.59 33.43
N VAL A 95 21.78 0.70 34.57
CA VAL A 95 22.26 1.45 35.71
C VAL A 95 23.58 0.80 36.11
N PRO A 96 24.74 1.49 36.06
CA PRO A 96 25.93 0.97 36.69
C PRO A 96 25.64 0.94 38.19
N ALA A 97 25.56 -0.26 38.75
CA ALA A 97 25.47 -0.46 40.18
C ALA A 97 26.65 0.24 40.85
N ALA A 98 26.33 1.19 41.73
CA ALA A 98 27.28 1.81 42.62
C ALA A 98 28.01 0.73 43.43
N LEU A 99 29.34 0.76 43.39
CA LEU A 99 30.18 0.03 44.33
C LEU A 99 30.20 0.78 45.68
N PRO A 100 30.13 0.07 46.82
CA PRO A 100 30.04 0.67 48.15
C PRO A 100 31.38 1.26 48.62
N PRO A 101 31.35 2.16 49.64
CA PRO A 101 32.54 2.83 50.16
C PRO A 101 33.48 1.85 50.85
N THR A 102 34.75 1.81 50.43
CA THR A 102 35.82 1.22 51.24
C THR A 102 36.23 2.22 52.30
N ASP A 103 35.87 1.87 53.53
CA ASP A 103 36.27 2.54 54.76
C ASP A 103 37.79 2.50 54.96
N ARG A 104 38.24 3.46 55.76
CA ARG A 104 39.60 3.91 56.01
C ARG A 104 40.10 3.27 57.30
N THR A 105 41.31 2.70 57.27
CA THR A 105 42.24 2.64 58.41
C THR A 105 43.66 2.56 57.89
#